data_AF-A0A9D5U3Y4-F1
#
_entry.id   AF-A0A9D5U3Y4-F1
#
_cell.length_a   1.000
_cell.length_b   1.000
_cell.length_c   1.000
_cell.angle_alpha   90.00
_cell.angle_beta   90.00
_cell.angle_gamma   90.00
#
_symmetry.space_group_name_H-M   'P 1'
#
loop_
_entity.id
_entity.type
_entity.pdbx_description
1 polymer ?
#
loop_
_entity_poly.entity_id
_entity_poly.type
_entity_poly.pdbx_seq_one_letter_code
_entity_poly.pdbx_strand_id
1 'polypeptide(L)'
;MGNSEAKLHLSLEDGVFEISGSELFVSQQIENFKDIILEALSSKRERLDNRSTDVAIASPPAAAPLPEEEQVGGRIERKNYDRVFHIEGDHVRIIKKIPGANTAKKTVNTALAYLWAKRSVGAESVSSQEIRDVCEEQSCLDPSNFSATLRNAKEYLIVDGKRNSSDKVCKLTIPGVEQAEALLEGLNGA
;
A
#
# COMPACT_ATOMS: atom_id res chain seq x y z
N MET A 1 -10.56 30.17 -32.60
CA MET A 1 -9.27 30.19 -31.87
C MET A 1 -9.06 28.77 -31.38
N GLY A 2 -8.05 28.07 -31.90
CA GLY A 2 -7.86 26.64 -31.64
C GLY A 2 -7.42 26.40 -30.20
N ASN A 3 -8.12 25.53 -29.49
CA ASN A 3 -7.62 24.96 -28.24
C ASN A 3 -6.44 24.04 -28.59
N SER A 4 -5.22 24.57 -28.49
CA SER A 4 -4.01 23.77 -28.61
C SER A 4 -3.81 23.01 -27.29
N GLU A 5 -4.28 21.76 -27.26
CA GLU A 5 -4.00 20.83 -26.18
C GLU A 5 -2.57 20.30 -26.33
N ALA A 6 -1.78 20.42 -25.27
CA ALA A 6 -0.43 19.90 -25.18
C ALA A 6 -0.43 18.64 -24.32
N LYS A 7 0.42 17.68 -24.67
CA LYS A 7 0.61 16.44 -23.93
C LYS A 7 2.10 16.18 -23.73
N LEU A 8 2.50 15.98 -22.48
CA LEU A 8 3.84 15.57 -22.08
C LEU A 8 3.77 14.13 -21.59
N HIS A 9 4.63 13.28 -22.12
CA HIS A 9 4.78 11.90 -21.68
C HIS A 9 6.25 11.62 -21.42
N LEU A 10 6.60 11.35 -20.16
CA LEU A 10 7.96 11.05 -19.72
C LEU A 10 7.97 9.65 -19.11
N SER A 11 8.86 8.79 -19.61
CA SER A 11 9.09 7.47 -19.05
C SER A 11 10.49 7.42 -18.45
N LEU A 12 10.54 7.27 -17.13
CA LEU A 12 11.73 6.89 -16.38
C LEU A 12 11.61 5.38 -16.08
N GLU A 13 12.71 4.66 -15.92
CA GLU A 13 12.78 3.17 -16.01
C GLU A 13 11.68 2.36 -15.28
N ASP A 14 11.05 2.85 -14.22
CA ASP A 14 9.93 2.19 -13.52
C ASP A 14 8.77 3.14 -13.15
N GLY A 15 8.59 4.27 -13.83
CA GLY A 15 7.54 5.24 -13.52
C GLY A 15 7.15 6.12 -14.70
N VAL A 16 5.89 6.00 -15.14
CA VAL A 16 5.32 6.77 -16.26
C VAL A 16 4.64 8.03 -15.71
N PHE A 17 5.02 9.17 -16.27
CA PHE A 17 4.45 10.46 -15.95
C PHE A 17 3.81 11.09 -17.19
N GLU A 18 2.50 11.31 -17.14
CA GLU A 18 1.72 11.91 -18.23
C GLU A 18 0.96 13.14 -17.75
N ILE A 19 1.10 14.26 -18.47
CA ILE A 19 0.31 15.47 -18.29
C ILE A 19 -0.32 15.86 -19.62
N SER A 20 -1.62 16.11 -19.65
CA SER A 20 -2.33 16.65 -20.81
C SER A 20 -3.22 17.83 -20.40
N GLY A 21 -3.23 18.90 -21.19
CA GLY A 21 -4.07 20.07 -20.92
C GLY A 21 -3.77 21.21 -21.87
N SER A 22 -4.13 22.44 -21.49
CA SER A 22 -3.72 23.61 -22.25
C SER A 22 -2.19 23.76 -22.25
N GLU A 23 -1.62 24.26 -23.34
CA GLU A 23 -0.18 24.51 -23.44
C GLU A 23 0.39 25.32 -22.26
N LEU A 24 -0.39 26.29 -21.78
CA LEU A 24 -0.05 27.13 -20.63
C LEU A 24 0.02 26.33 -19.33
N PHE A 25 -0.93 25.40 -19.13
CA PHE A 25 -0.95 24.49 -17.98
C PHE A 25 0.23 23.52 -18.03
N VAL A 26 0.46 22.88 -19.18
CA VAL A 26 1.56 21.91 -19.32
C VAL A 26 2.91 22.56 -19.09
N SER A 27 3.13 23.77 -19.60
CA SER A 27 4.38 24.51 -19.42
C SER A 27 4.63 24.89 -17.96
N GLN A 28 3.60 25.36 -17.23
CA GLN A 28 3.73 25.65 -15.80
C GLN A 28 4.07 24.40 -14.99
N GLN A 29 3.42 23.27 -15.31
CA GLN A 29 3.70 22.03 -14.60
C GLN A 29 5.14 21.55 -14.89
N ILE A 30 5.63 21.65 -16.13
CA ILE A 30 7.02 21.29 -16.46
C ILE A 30 8.04 22.07 -15.62
N GLU A 31 7.84 23.37 -15.42
CA GLU A 31 8.74 24.18 -14.59
C GLU A 31 8.72 23.73 -13.12
N ASN A 32 7.54 23.44 -12.57
CA ASN A 32 7.39 22.96 -11.19
C ASN A 32 8.03 21.57 -10.96
N PHE A 33 8.00 20.70 -11.97
CA PHE A 33 8.54 19.34 -11.86
C PHE A 33 10.00 19.21 -12.31
N LYS A 34 10.60 20.27 -12.87
CA LYS A 34 11.97 20.24 -13.40
C LYS A 34 12.99 19.78 -12.37
N ASP A 35 12.93 20.32 -11.16
CA ASP A 35 13.90 20.01 -10.10
C ASP A 35 13.75 18.56 -9.62
N ILE A 36 12.51 18.08 -9.49
CA ILE A 36 12.19 16.70 -9.09
C ILE A 36 12.66 15.70 -10.16
N ILE A 37 12.47 16.02 -11.44
CA ILE A 37 12.93 15.19 -12.56
C ILE A 37 14.47 15.14 -12.59
N LEU A 38 15.15 16.26 -12.36
CA LEU A 38 16.61 16.34 -12.31
C LEU A 38 17.19 15.57 -11.11
N GLU A 39 16.56 15.66 -9.94
CA GLU A 39 16.95 14.93 -8.73
C GLU A 39 16.78 13.41 -8.91
N ALA A 40 15.68 12.97 -9.52
CA ALA A 40 15.42 11.57 -9.83
C ALA A 40 16.46 10.99 -10.83
N LEU A 41 16.85 11.77 -11.83
CA LEU A 41 17.89 11.38 -12.79
C LEU A 41 19.30 11.36 -12.17
N SER A 42 19.59 12.30 -11.27
CA SER A 42 20.92 12.43 -10.62
C SER A 42 21.15 11.34 -9.58
N SER A 43 20.15 11.05 -8.75
CA SER A 43 20.19 9.98 -7.73
C SER A 43 20.39 8.58 -8.34
N LYS A 44 20.02 8.41 -9.61
CA LYS A 44 20.24 7.16 -10.35
C LYS A 44 21.69 6.97 -10.80
N ARG A 45 22.41 8.07 -11.12
CA ARG A 45 23.82 8.00 -11.52
C ARG A 45 24.73 7.57 -10.37
N GLU A 46 24.43 7.98 -9.14
CA GLU A 46 25.26 7.65 -7.97
C GLU A 46 25.16 6.17 -7.54
N ARG A 47 24.08 5.46 -7.93
CA ARG A 47 23.90 4.03 -7.58
C ARG A 47 24.67 3.04 -8.46
N LEU A 48 25.19 3.48 -9.61
CA LEU A 48 25.93 2.61 -10.51
C LEU A 48 27.45 2.64 -10.28
N ASP A 49 27.97 3.61 -9.53
CA ASP A 49 29.42 3.78 -9.34
C ASP A 49 29.98 3.10 -8.08
N ASN A 50 29.15 2.74 -7.11
CA ASN A 50 29.63 2.22 -5.82
C ASN A 50 29.51 0.70 -5.70
N ARG A 51 30.27 -0.03 -6.54
CA ARG A 51 30.49 -1.48 -6.36
C ARG A 51 31.94 -1.83 -6.66
N SER A 52 32.85 -1.60 -5.70
CA SER A 52 34.11 -2.34 -5.56
C SER A 52 34.80 -2.06 -4.21
N THR A 53 35.34 -3.14 -3.62
CA THR A 53 36.28 -3.24 -2.47
C THR A 53 35.76 -2.85 -1.08
N ASP A 54 36.22 -3.41 0.05
CA ASP A 54 36.89 -4.65 0.48
C ASP A 54 36.92 -4.56 2.05
N VAL A 55 37.24 -5.67 2.69
CA VAL A 55 37.23 -6.13 4.09
C VAL A 55 37.82 -5.24 5.23
N ALA A 56 37.30 -5.49 6.46
CA ALA A 56 37.93 -5.50 7.81
C ALA A 56 37.76 -4.36 8.86
N ILE A 57 37.02 -4.71 9.93
CA ILE A 57 37.30 -4.69 11.40
C ILE A 57 37.99 -3.47 12.04
N ALA A 58 37.30 -2.81 13.00
CA ALA A 58 37.76 -2.59 14.40
C ALA A 58 36.72 -1.80 15.26
N SER A 59 36.50 -2.27 16.50
CA SER A 59 35.83 -1.57 17.61
C SER A 59 36.85 -1.41 18.78
N PRO A 60 36.52 -0.76 19.92
CA PRO A 60 36.21 0.66 20.22
C PRO A 60 37.22 1.20 21.31
N PRO A 61 37.12 2.39 22.00
CA PRO A 61 36.02 2.71 22.96
C PRO A 61 35.66 4.21 23.21
N ALA A 62 34.51 4.38 23.89
CA ALA A 62 34.17 5.39 24.90
C ALA A 62 33.81 6.85 24.49
N ALA A 63 32.51 7.14 24.43
CA ALA A 63 31.82 8.06 25.35
C ALA A 63 30.29 7.96 25.16
N ALA A 64 29.55 7.89 26.27
CA ALA A 64 28.09 8.00 26.34
C ALA A 64 27.76 9.13 27.35
N PRO A 65 26.51 9.59 27.53
CA PRO A 65 25.29 9.49 26.69
C PRO A 65 24.53 10.85 26.54
N LEU A 66 23.77 11.07 25.46
CA LEU A 66 22.56 11.92 25.49
C LEU A 66 21.54 11.36 24.47
N PRO A 67 20.25 11.20 24.83
CA PRO A 67 19.24 10.66 23.95
C PRO A 67 18.63 11.80 23.11
N GLU A 68 19.10 11.95 21.88
CA GLU A 68 18.45 12.80 20.88
C GLU A 68 17.57 11.91 20.00
N GLU A 69 16.28 11.99 20.31
CA GLU A 69 15.12 11.81 19.43
C GLU A 69 15.41 11.08 18.11
N GLU A 70 15.15 9.77 18.10
CA GLU A 70 14.92 9.03 16.86
C GLU A 70 13.79 9.73 16.09
N GLN A 71 14.16 10.58 15.14
CA GLN A 71 13.35 10.83 13.97
C GLN A 71 13.24 9.51 13.21
N VAL A 72 12.27 8.69 13.62
CA VAL A 72 11.79 7.54 12.86
C VAL A 72 11.09 8.08 11.62
N GLY A 73 11.88 8.56 10.66
CA GLY A 73 11.52 8.59 9.25
C GLY A 73 11.46 7.16 8.79
N GLY A 74 10.36 6.47 9.15
CA GLY A 74 10.11 5.08 8.80
C GLY A 74 10.14 4.94 7.29
N ARG A 75 11.30 4.50 6.77
CA ARG A 75 11.37 3.81 5.49
C ARG A 75 10.44 2.63 5.63
N ILE A 76 9.20 2.76 5.14
CA ILE A 76 8.27 1.63 5.05
C ILE A 76 9.01 0.62 4.17
N GLU A 77 9.62 -0.37 4.80
CA GLU A 77 10.04 -1.56 4.09
C GLU A 77 8.80 -2.03 3.34
N ARG A 78 8.88 -2.13 2.01
CA ARG A 78 7.81 -2.72 1.21
C ARG A 78 7.78 -4.20 1.56
N LYS A 79 7.18 -4.54 2.70
CA LYS A 79 6.88 -5.91 3.08
C LYS A 79 6.09 -6.50 1.94
N ASN A 80 6.53 -7.64 1.42
CA ASN A 80 5.84 -8.33 0.35
C ASN A 80 5.43 -9.72 0.82
N TYR A 81 4.21 -10.12 0.50
CA TYR A 81 3.60 -11.37 0.94
C TYR A 81 3.18 -12.23 -0.27
N ASP A 82 4.13 -12.45 -1.19
CA ASP A 82 3.92 -13.23 -2.44
C ASP A 82 3.42 -14.66 -2.21
N ARG A 83 3.62 -15.23 -1.00
CA ARG A 83 3.11 -16.58 -0.66
C ARG A 83 1.67 -16.56 -0.16
N VAL A 84 1.11 -15.38 0.09
CA VAL A 84 -0.26 -15.17 0.60
C VAL A 84 -1.16 -14.57 -0.47
N PHE A 85 -0.61 -13.71 -1.33
CA PHE A 85 -1.33 -13.06 -2.41
C PHE A 85 -0.78 -13.41 -3.78
N HIS A 86 -1.69 -13.43 -4.76
CA HIS A 86 -1.37 -13.33 -6.18
C HIS A 86 -1.81 -11.95 -6.65
N ILE A 87 -0.86 -11.13 -7.09
CA ILE A 87 -1.09 -9.74 -7.51
C ILE A 87 -0.77 -9.61 -9.00
N GLU A 88 -1.77 -9.25 -9.80
CA GLU A 88 -1.64 -8.95 -11.24
C GLU A 88 -2.15 -7.54 -11.52
N GLY A 89 -1.24 -6.56 -11.54
CA GLY A 89 -1.60 -5.15 -11.66
C GLY A 89 -2.46 -4.71 -10.48
N ASP A 90 -3.72 -4.32 -10.74
CA ASP A 90 -4.70 -3.95 -9.71
C ASP A 90 -5.43 -5.17 -9.08
N HIS A 91 -5.35 -6.34 -9.71
CA HIS A 91 -6.08 -7.52 -9.25
C HIS A 91 -5.31 -8.23 -8.15
N VAL A 92 -5.92 -8.28 -6.97
CA VAL A 92 -5.40 -8.98 -5.80
C VAL A 92 -6.24 -10.21 -5.53
N ARG A 93 -5.61 -11.38 -5.38
CA ARG A 93 -6.26 -12.61 -4.92
C ARG A 93 -5.53 -13.22 -3.74
N ILE A 94 -6.27 -13.80 -2.81
CA ILE A 94 -5.70 -14.47 -1.65
C ILE A 94 -5.54 -15.97 -1.97
N ILE A 95 -4.30 -16.45 -2.02
CA ILE A 95 -3.98 -17.85 -2.35
C ILE A 95 -3.91 -18.76 -1.12
N LYS A 96 -3.65 -18.20 0.07
CA LYS A 96 -3.60 -18.93 1.34
C LYS A 96 -4.94 -18.85 2.07
N LYS A 97 -5.29 -19.93 2.78
CA LYS A 97 -6.47 -19.94 3.64
C LYS A 97 -6.28 -19.03 4.85
N ILE A 98 -7.18 -18.06 5.01
CA ILE A 98 -7.14 -17.13 6.15
C ILE A 98 -7.60 -17.83 7.44
N PRO A 99 -6.82 -17.72 8.54
CA PRO A 99 -7.16 -18.33 9.82
C PRO A 99 -8.23 -17.53 10.56
N GLY A 100 -9.00 -18.22 11.41
CA GLY A 100 -9.96 -17.58 12.31
C GLY A 100 -10.79 -18.60 13.06
N ALA A 101 -11.05 -18.34 14.34
CA ALA A 101 -11.74 -19.27 15.24
C ALA A 101 -13.22 -19.49 14.87
N ASN A 102 -13.85 -18.51 14.21
CA ASN A 102 -15.22 -18.57 13.74
C ASN A 102 -15.35 -17.78 12.43
N THR A 103 -16.52 -17.85 11.79
CA THR A 103 -16.79 -17.16 10.52
C THR A 103 -16.56 -15.66 10.65
N ALA A 104 -17.07 -15.02 11.71
CA ALA A 104 -16.90 -13.58 11.91
C ALA A 104 -15.43 -13.14 11.99
N LYS A 105 -14.59 -13.85 12.76
CA LYS A 105 -13.15 -13.58 12.84
C LYS A 105 -12.45 -13.83 11.50
N LYS A 106 -12.83 -14.88 10.77
CA LYS A 106 -12.32 -15.11 9.41
C LYS A 106 -12.68 -13.97 8.47
N THR A 107 -13.92 -13.50 8.48
CA THR A 107 -14.36 -12.35 7.67
C THR A 107 -13.53 -11.11 7.97
N VAL A 108 -13.31 -10.78 9.24
CA VAL A 108 -12.48 -9.62 9.62
C VAL A 108 -11.05 -9.80 9.15
N ASN A 109 -10.44 -10.96 9.41
CA ASN A 109 -9.07 -11.25 9.00
C ASN A 109 -8.89 -11.22 7.47
N THR A 110 -9.87 -11.76 6.73
CA THR A 110 -9.88 -11.71 5.27
C THR A 110 -9.99 -10.28 4.77
N ALA A 111 -10.86 -9.47 5.37
CA ALA A 111 -10.99 -8.06 5.04
C ALA A 111 -9.69 -7.28 5.32
N LEU A 112 -9.04 -7.53 6.46
CA LEU A 112 -7.76 -6.90 6.82
C LEU A 112 -6.66 -7.25 5.82
N ALA A 113 -6.49 -8.54 5.53
CA ALA A 113 -5.52 -9.02 4.55
C ALA A 113 -5.76 -8.40 3.17
N TYR A 114 -7.01 -8.42 2.71
CA TYR A 114 -7.37 -7.91 1.39
C TYR A 114 -7.16 -6.39 1.27
N LEU A 115 -7.62 -5.62 2.25
CA LEU A 115 -7.43 -4.17 2.28
C LEU A 115 -5.95 -3.79 2.33
N TRP A 116 -5.14 -4.57 3.04
CA TRP A 116 -3.69 -4.34 3.09
C TRP A 116 -3.06 -4.55 1.70
N ALA A 117 -3.44 -5.62 1.00
CA ALA A 117 -2.91 -5.90 -0.33
C ALA A 117 -3.44 -4.92 -1.39
N LYS A 118 -4.69 -4.46 -1.30
CA LYS A 118 -5.20 -3.38 -2.15
C LYS A 118 -4.45 -2.06 -1.89
N ARG A 119 -4.12 -1.78 -0.63
CA ARG A 119 -3.27 -0.64 -0.28
C ARG A 119 -1.86 -0.74 -0.85
N SER A 120 -1.27 -1.93 -0.91
CA SER A 120 0.08 -2.12 -1.48
C SER A 120 0.14 -1.86 -2.99
N VAL A 121 -0.99 -2.04 -3.71
CA VAL A 121 -1.12 -1.69 -5.13
C VAL A 121 -1.62 -0.24 -5.38
N GLY A 122 -1.83 0.54 -4.31
CA GLY A 122 -2.19 1.96 -4.40
C GLY A 122 -3.67 2.29 -4.18
N ALA A 123 -4.52 1.31 -3.87
CA ALA A 123 -5.93 1.53 -3.53
C ALA A 123 -6.11 1.74 -2.02
N GLU A 124 -6.40 2.98 -1.61
CA GLU A 124 -6.60 3.33 -0.20
C GLU A 124 -7.97 2.90 0.37
N SER A 125 -8.94 2.64 -0.50
CA SER A 125 -10.29 2.24 -0.12
C SER A 125 -10.85 1.20 -1.06
N VAL A 126 -11.61 0.27 -0.50
CA VAL A 126 -12.22 -0.85 -1.23
C VAL A 126 -13.71 -0.86 -0.96
N SER A 127 -14.52 -1.23 -1.94
CA SER A 127 -15.97 -1.33 -1.74
C SER A 127 -16.30 -2.49 -0.77
N SER A 128 -17.36 -2.33 0.01
CA SER A 128 -17.86 -3.42 0.87
C SER A 128 -18.34 -4.62 0.05
N GLN A 129 -18.70 -4.42 -1.22
CA GLN A 129 -19.08 -5.50 -2.13
C GLN A 129 -17.86 -6.33 -2.53
N GLU A 130 -16.75 -5.70 -2.87
CA GLU A 130 -15.51 -6.41 -3.24
C GLU A 130 -14.97 -7.24 -2.07
N ILE A 131 -15.02 -6.71 -0.83
CA ILE A 131 -14.68 -7.49 0.38
C ILE A 131 -15.63 -8.70 0.55
N ARG A 132 -16.91 -8.53 0.19
CA ARG A 132 -17.91 -9.60 0.26
C ARG A 132 -17.57 -10.72 -0.72
N ASP A 133 -17.20 -10.37 -1.94
CA ASP A 133 -16.84 -11.31 -3.00
C ASP A 133 -15.58 -12.11 -2.58
N VAL A 134 -14.57 -11.44 -2.03
CA VAL A 134 -13.37 -12.11 -1.49
C VAL A 134 -13.72 -13.03 -0.31
N CYS A 135 -14.67 -12.64 0.54
CA CYS A 135 -15.14 -13.51 1.62
C CYS A 135 -15.90 -14.74 1.11
N GLU A 136 -16.56 -14.64 -0.04
CA GLU A 136 -17.20 -15.76 -0.73
C GLU A 136 -16.14 -16.72 -1.28
N GLU A 137 -15.12 -16.20 -1.98
CA GLU A 137 -13.96 -16.98 -2.45
C GLU A 137 -13.25 -17.72 -1.31
N GLN A 138 -13.10 -17.06 -0.15
CA GLN A 138 -12.48 -17.65 1.05
C GLN A 138 -13.43 -18.53 1.88
N SER A 139 -14.67 -18.74 1.42
CA SER A 139 -15.70 -19.53 2.13
C SER A 139 -15.92 -19.06 3.58
N CYS A 140 -15.86 -17.74 3.80
CA CYS A 140 -16.05 -17.10 5.11
C CYS A 140 -17.14 -16.02 5.10
N LEU A 141 -17.99 -15.99 4.07
CA LEU A 141 -19.12 -15.07 3.99
C LEU A 141 -20.28 -15.53 4.87
N ASP A 142 -20.70 -14.66 5.78
CA ASP A 142 -22.01 -14.74 6.45
C ASP A 142 -22.90 -13.60 5.93
N PRO A 143 -23.79 -13.85 4.96
CA PRO A 143 -24.60 -12.82 4.31
C PRO A 143 -25.37 -11.93 5.28
N SER A 144 -25.94 -12.53 6.31
CA SER A 144 -26.83 -11.89 7.29
C SER A 144 -26.04 -11.04 8.28
N ASN A 145 -24.85 -11.48 8.67
CA ASN A 145 -24.03 -10.81 9.68
C ASN A 145 -22.85 -10.02 9.11
N PHE A 146 -22.60 -10.05 7.80
CA PHE A 146 -21.43 -9.43 7.17
C PHE A 146 -21.29 -7.93 7.51
N SER A 147 -22.33 -7.15 7.26
CA SER A 147 -22.32 -5.70 7.54
C SER A 147 -22.12 -5.39 9.02
N ALA A 148 -22.70 -6.20 9.92
CA ALA A 148 -22.54 -6.02 11.36
C ALA A 148 -21.11 -6.39 11.80
N THR A 149 -20.56 -7.48 11.26
CA THR A 149 -19.20 -7.97 11.54
C THR A 149 -18.15 -6.93 11.19
N LEU A 150 -18.22 -6.34 9.99
CA LEU A 150 -17.28 -5.28 9.58
C LEU A 150 -17.41 -4.02 10.45
N ARG A 151 -18.64 -3.62 10.82
CA ARG A 151 -18.86 -2.46 11.70
C ARG A 151 -18.37 -2.67 13.12
N ASN A 152 -18.45 -3.90 13.62
CA ASN A 152 -17.97 -4.25 14.95
C ASN A 152 -16.44 -4.25 15.03
N ALA A 153 -15.76 -4.43 13.89
CA ALA A 153 -14.30 -4.34 13.76
C ALA A 153 -13.78 -2.89 13.61
N LYS A 154 -14.50 -1.90 14.16
CA LYS A 154 -14.20 -0.46 14.07
C LYS A 154 -12.80 -0.03 14.56
N GLU A 155 -12.17 -0.87 15.39
CA GLU A 155 -10.80 -0.64 15.86
C GLU A 155 -9.81 -0.75 14.69
N TYR A 156 -10.04 -1.71 13.80
CA TYR A 156 -9.15 -2.05 12.69
C TYR A 156 -9.62 -1.50 11.33
N LEU A 157 -10.93 -1.22 11.21
CA LEU A 157 -11.58 -0.86 9.95
C LEU A 157 -12.42 0.41 10.10
N ILE A 158 -12.32 1.29 9.11
CA ILE A 158 -13.24 2.40 8.91
C ILE A 158 -14.23 1.98 7.82
N VAL A 159 -15.53 2.03 8.12
CA VAL A 159 -16.59 1.74 7.15
C VAL A 159 -17.38 3.01 6.90
N ASP A 160 -17.10 3.67 5.79
CA ASP A 160 -17.77 4.90 5.36
C ASP A 160 -18.94 4.60 4.42
N GLY A 161 -19.95 5.46 4.46
CA GLY A 161 -21.12 5.39 3.57
C GLY A 161 -22.46 5.40 4.31
N LYS A 162 -23.54 5.63 3.55
CA LYS A 162 -24.89 5.75 4.12
C LYS A 162 -25.33 4.43 4.75
N ARG A 163 -26.06 4.51 5.88
CA ARG A 163 -26.71 3.35 6.49
C ARG A 163 -27.63 2.68 5.45
N ASN A 164 -27.44 1.38 5.27
CA ASN A 164 -28.16 0.56 4.28
C ASN A 164 -27.87 0.84 2.78
N SER A 165 -26.79 1.55 2.45
CA SER A 165 -26.29 1.63 1.06
C SER A 165 -25.33 0.47 0.76
N SER A 166 -25.31 0.07 -0.52
CA SER A 166 -24.34 -0.85 -1.15
C SER A 166 -22.99 -0.19 -1.39
N ASP A 167 -22.96 1.15 -1.48
CA ASP A 167 -21.80 1.95 -1.89
C ASP A 167 -20.88 2.27 -0.71
N LYS A 168 -20.89 1.40 0.30
CA LYS A 168 -20.01 1.56 1.47
C LYS A 168 -18.60 1.23 1.07
N VAL A 169 -17.67 2.03 1.57
CA VAL A 169 -16.24 1.82 1.37
C VAL A 169 -15.59 1.48 2.70
N CYS A 170 -14.58 0.63 2.63
CA CYS A 170 -13.81 0.19 3.78
C CYS A 170 -12.36 0.64 3.63
N LYS A 171 -11.79 1.09 4.74
CA LYS A 171 -10.38 1.50 4.85
C LYS A 171 -9.76 0.90 6.10
N LEU A 172 -8.44 0.75 6.10
CA LEU A 172 -7.70 0.32 7.28
C LEU A 172 -7.41 1.51 8.20
N THR A 173 -7.54 1.29 9.50
CA THR A 173 -6.94 2.16 10.51
C THR A 173 -5.46 1.80 10.70
N ILE A 174 -4.70 2.64 11.42
CA ILE A 174 -3.31 2.32 11.81
C ILE A 174 -3.21 0.97 12.54
N PRO A 175 -3.96 0.71 13.64
CA PRO A 175 -3.92 -0.61 14.29
C PRO A 175 -4.44 -1.74 13.39
N GLY A 176 -5.30 -1.44 12.41
CA GLY A 176 -5.72 -2.41 11.41
C GLY A 176 -4.60 -2.84 10.46
N VAL A 177 -3.70 -1.92 10.10
CA VAL A 177 -2.51 -2.22 9.28
C VAL A 177 -1.57 -3.14 10.04
N GLU A 178 -1.25 -2.80 11.29
CA GLU A 178 -0.37 -3.61 12.14
C GLU A 178 -0.93 -5.03 12.33
N GLN A 179 -2.23 -5.13 12.57
CA GLN A 179 -2.91 -6.42 12.71
C GLN A 179 -2.92 -7.22 11.40
N ALA A 180 -3.08 -6.56 10.25
CA ALA A 180 -2.99 -7.19 8.95
C ALA A 180 -1.57 -7.72 8.69
N GLU A 181 -0.54 -6.91 8.95
CA GLU A 181 0.86 -7.31 8.78
C GLU A 181 1.23 -8.51 9.66
N ALA A 182 0.86 -8.48 10.94
CA ALA A 182 1.11 -9.60 11.85
C ALA A 182 0.45 -10.89 11.37
N LEU A 183 -0.78 -10.80 10.84
CA LEU A 183 -1.48 -11.94 10.26
C LEU A 183 -0.77 -12.45 9.00
N LEU A 184 -0.33 -11.55 8.13
CA LEU A 184 0.32 -11.89 6.86
C LEU A 184 1.73 -12.47 7.04
N GLU A 185 2.51 -11.95 8.00
CA GLU A 185 3.80 -12.50 8.38
C GLU A 185 3.66 -13.96 8.84
N GLY A 186 2.67 -14.24 9.68
CA GLY A 186 2.36 -15.60 10.12
C GLY A 186 2.00 -16.55 8.97
N LEU A 187 1.34 -16.04 7.93
CA LEU A 187 0.94 -16.86 6.76
C LEU A 187 2.05 -17.03 5.72
N ASN A 188 2.96 -16.06 5.62
CA ASN A 188 4.08 -16.07 4.69
C ASN A 188 5.26 -16.91 5.21
N GLY A 189 5.44 -16.94 6.54
CA GLY A 189 6.43 -17.77 7.22
C GLY A 189 6.04 -19.24 7.40
N ALA A 190 4.73 -19.54 7.40
CA ALA A 190 4.18 -20.90 7.50
C ALA A 190 4.12 -21.64 6.15
#